data_AF-A0A1G4KD89-F1
#
_entry.id   AF-A0A1G4KD89-F1
#
_cell.length_a   1.000
_cell.length_b   1.000
_cell.length_c   1.000
_cell.angle_alpha   90.00
_cell.angle_beta   90.00
_cell.angle_gamma   90.00
#
_symmetry.space_group_name_H-M   'P 1'
#
loop_
_entity.id
_entity.type
_entity.pdbx_description
1 polymer ?
#
loop_
_entity_poly.entity_id
_entity_poly.type
_entity_poly.pdbx_seq_one_letter_code
_entity_poly.pdbx_strand_id
1 'polypeptide(L)'
;MFHRQRWISVLAAVSIVSLWFFFSSKNLSYTTYNDLGDGLDSDASDALNSAEKPVEKTNSRLQSIMPSMPDQKAKEALGRASWKYFHTVLARFPDDPTAAERDKLSQFLTLYAELYPCGECSYHFVKMLEKWPPQTSSRTAAAVWGCHIHNRVNEHLKKEEFDCSNILEDYDCGCGGEDGKISPELQLNKVSLQTEAKQGG
;
A
#
# COMPACT_ATOMS: atom_id res chain seq x y z
N MET A 1 -20.48 -54.81 20.85
CA MET A 1 -20.85 -53.58 20.08
C MET A 1 -20.17 -52.31 20.62
N PHE A 2 -20.09 -52.11 21.94
CA PHE A 2 -19.44 -50.94 22.58
C PHE A 2 -17.97 -50.68 22.24
N HIS A 3 -17.15 -51.72 22.03
CA HIS A 3 -15.72 -51.54 21.74
C HIS A 3 -15.48 -50.90 20.37
N ARG A 4 -16.27 -51.27 19.36
CA ARG A 4 -16.13 -50.78 17.97
C ARG A 4 -16.43 -49.29 17.87
N GLN A 5 -17.41 -48.80 18.62
CA GLN A 5 -17.78 -47.38 18.65
C GLN A 5 -16.71 -46.53 19.35
N ARG A 6 -16.11 -47.04 20.44
CA ARG A 6 -14.98 -46.37 21.11
C ARG A 6 -13.76 -46.24 20.19
N TRP A 7 -13.44 -47.28 19.41
CA TRP A 7 -12.33 -47.23 18.44
C TRP A 7 -12.58 -46.22 17.31
N ILE A 8 -13.81 -46.14 16.79
CA ILE A 8 -14.17 -45.16 15.76
C ILE A 8 -14.05 -43.73 16.31
N SER A 9 -14.52 -43.46 17.53
CA SER A 9 -14.40 -42.13 18.14
C SER A 9 -12.95 -41.73 18.40
N VAL A 10 -12.09 -42.66 18.80
CA VAL A 10 -10.66 -42.40 18.99
C VAL A 10 -9.98 -42.07 17.65
N LEU A 11 -10.25 -42.84 16.59
CA LEU A 11 -9.67 -42.58 15.27
C LEU A 11 -10.12 -41.24 14.68
N ALA A 12 -11.39 -40.87 14.86
CA ALA A 12 -11.90 -39.57 14.45
C ALA A 12 -11.20 -38.42 15.21
N ALA A 13 -11.01 -38.55 16.53
CA ALA A 13 -10.32 -37.54 17.32
C ALA A 13 -8.85 -37.38 16.90
N VAL A 14 -8.12 -38.48 16.68
CA VAL A 14 -6.72 -38.43 16.20
C VAL A 14 -6.63 -37.77 14.82
N SER A 15 -7.58 -38.06 13.92
CA SER A 15 -7.62 -37.46 12.59
C SER A 15 -7.89 -35.95 12.63
N ILE A 16 -8.77 -35.50 13.53
CA ILE A 16 -9.05 -34.06 13.71
C ILE A 16 -7.83 -33.34 14.30
N VAL A 17 -7.16 -33.95 15.29
CA VAL A 17 -5.95 -33.37 15.89
C VAL A 17 -4.81 -33.30 14.88
N SER A 18 -4.60 -34.35 14.07
CA SER A 18 -3.56 -34.35 13.05
C SER A 18 -3.84 -33.35 11.93
N LEU A 19 -5.10 -33.22 11.49
CA LEU A 19 -5.51 -32.18 10.55
C LEU A 19 -5.31 -30.78 11.16
N TRP A 20 -5.67 -30.57 12.43
CA TRP A 20 -5.42 -29.29 13.09
C TRP A 20 -3.93 -28.97 13.15
N PHE A 21 -3.06 -29.92 13.51
CA PHE A 21 -1.61 -29.71 13.50
C PHE A 21 -1.06 -29.43 12.08
N PHE A 22 -1.54 -30.16 11.07
CA PHE A 22 -1.07 -30.02 9.69
C PHE A 22 -1.55 -28.72 9.01
N PHE A 23 -2.76 -28.25 9.35
CA PHE A 23 -3.31 -27.00 8.84
C PHE A 23 -2.93 -25.77 9.69
N SER A 24 -2.59 -25.96 10.97
CA SER A 24 -2.13 -24.87 11.86
C SER A 24 -0.65 -24.54 11.65
N SER A 25 0.16 -25.48 11.17
CA SER A 25 1.57 -25.24 10.83
C SER A 25 1.77 -24.72 9.40
N LYS A 26 1.28 -23.50 9.14
CA LYS A 26 1.85 -22.63 8.12
C LYS A 26 2.28 -21.33 8.79
N ASN A 27 3.59 -21.15 8.88
CA ASN A 27 4.25 -19.97 9.42
C ASN A 27 3.78 -18.69 8.70
N LEU A 28 2.87 -17.92 9.32
CA LEU A 28 2.96 -16.47 9.18
C LEU A 28 4.12 -16.05 10.09
N SER A 29 5.31 -15.94 9.51
CA SER A 29 6.40 -15.25 10.19
C SER A 29 6.04 -13.76 10.22
N TYR A 30 5.36 -13.35 11.29
CA TYR A 30 5.40 -11.96 11.72
C TYR A 30 6.30 -11.96 12.95
N THR A 31 7.56 -11.61 12.77
CA THR A 31 8.42 -11.31 13.90
C THR A 31 7.83 -10.10 14.61
N THR A 32 7.51 -10.22 15.89
CA THR A 32 7.08 -9.08 16.70
C THR A 32 8.31 -8.34 17.22
N TYR A 33 8.15 -7.03 17.45
CA TYR A 33 9.21 -6.08 17.86
C TYR A 33 10.02 -6.50 19.11
N ASN A 34 9.57 -7.51 19.87
CA ASN A 34 10.25 -8.03 21.05
C ASN A 34 11.38 -9.04 20.76
N ASP A 35 11.67 -9.34 19.49
CA ASP A 35 12.74 -10.28 19.10
C ASP A 35 14.08 -9.61 18.76
N LEU A 36 14.18 -8.28 18.91
CA LEU A 36 15.45 -7.54 18.82
C LEU A 36 16.06 -7.39 20.22
N GLY A 37 16.44 -8.53 20.78
CA GLY A 37 17.30 -8.62 21.95
C GLY A 37 18.69 -9.08 21.54
N ASP A 38 19.61 -8.13 21.48
CA ASP A 38 21.06 -8.29 21.66
C ASP A 38 21.82 -9.18 20.66
N GLY A 39 22.66 -8.55 19.84
CA GLY A 39 23.51 -9.27 18.89
C GLY A 39 24.11 -8.39 17.80
N LEU A 40 24.80 -7.32 18.21
CA LEU A 40 25.90 -6.81 17.39
C LEU A 40 26.96 -7.90 17.35
N ASP A 41 27.22 -8.46 16.19
CA ASP A 41 28.60 -8.77 15.78
C ASP A 41 28.69 -8.90 14.26
N SER A 42 29.78 -8.32 13.77
CA SER A 42 30.33 -8.36 12.43
C SER A 42 30.49 -9.78 11.90
N ASP A 43 30.14 -10.02 10.64
CA ASP A 43 31.20 -10.32 9.68
C ASP A 43 30.77 -10.19 8.22
N ALA A 44 31.69 -9.62 7.45
CA ALA A 44 31.62 -9.45 6.02
C ALA A 44 32.56 -10.45 5.36
N SER A 45 32.03 -11.52 4.78
CA SER A 45 32.59 -12.24 3.63
C SER A 45 31.85 -13.56 3.45
N ASP A 46 31.09 -13.72 2.38
CA ASP A 46 31.42 -14.74 1.39
C ASP A 46 30.54 -14.63 0.15
N ALA A 47 31.22 -14.54 -0.97
CA ALA A 47 30.67 -14.55 -2.31
C ALA A 47 30.61 -15.97 -2.86
N LEU A 48 29.82 -16.12 -3.93
CA LEU A 48 29.84 -17.20 -4.94
C LEU A 48 29.25 -18.55 -4.53
N ASN A 49 28.00 -18.78 -4.95
CA ASN A 49 27.68 -19.65 -6.09
C ASN A 49 26.18 -19.98 -6.08
N SER A 50 25.45 -19.59 -7.12
CA SER A 50 24.28 -20.36 -7.56
C SER A 50 23.99 -20.10 -9.03
N ALA A 51 23.89 -21.22 -9.73
CA ALA A 51 23.79 -21.36 -11.16
C ALA A 51 22.53 -20.69 -11.73
N GLU A 52 22.69 -20.10 -12.91
CA GLU A 52 21.61 -19.52 -13.71
C GLU A 52 20.51 -20.55 -13.98
N LYS A 53 19.29 -20.26 -13.50
CA LYS A 53 18.06 -20.80 -14.07
C LYS A 53 17.64 -19.91 -15.25
N PRO A 54 16.97 -20.47 -16.29
CA PRO A 54 16.63 -19.72 -17.48
C PRO A 54 15.58 -18.67 -17.13
N VAL A 55 15.95 -17.40 -17.26
CA VAL A 55 15.08 -16.25 -17.04
C VAL A 55 14.06 -16.18 -18.17
N GLU A 56 12.80 -16.41 -17.80
CA GLU A 56 11.65 -16.14 -18.65
C GLU A 56 11.63 -14.64 -18.99
N LYS A 57 11.60 -14.36 -20.29
CA LYS A 57 11.92 -13.08 -20.90
C LYS A 57 10.73 -12.11 -20.77
N THR A 58 10.53 -11.53 -19.59
CA THR A 58 9.57 -10.43 -19.39
C THR A 58 10.22 -9.25 -18.67
N ASN A 59 10.59 -8.25 -19.48
CA ASN A 59 10.83 -6.84 -19.14
C ASN A 59 12.04 -6.47 -18.26
N SER A 60 13.25 -6.68 -18.79
CA SER A 60 14.50 -6.08 -18.27
C SER A 60 14.64 -4.56 -18.50
N ARG A 61 13.56 -3.81 -18.75
CA ARG A 61 13.63 -2.35 -19.06
C ARG A 61 13.03 -1.44 -18.00
N LEU A 62 12.18 -1.94 -17.11
CA LEU A 62 11.65 -1.13 -16.02
C LEU A 62 12.54 -1.35 -14.80
N GLN A 63 13.25 -0.31 -14.36
CA GLN A 63 14.03 -0.31 -13.12
C GLN A 63 13.07 -0.25 -11.91
N SER A 64 12.18 -1.23 -11.79
CA SER A 64 11.23 -1.37 -10.67
C SER A 64 11.56 -2.66 -9.92
N ILE A 65 11.59 -2.58 -8.59
CA ILE A 65 11.71 -3.76 -7.72
C ILE A 65 10.38 -4.55 -7.64
N MET A 66 9.27 -3.91 -7.98
CA MET A 66 7.94 -4.53 -8.01
C MET A 66 7.71 -5.22 -9.36
N PRO A 67 7.18 -6.45 -9.37
CA PRO A 67 6.87 -7.16 -10.61
C PRO A 67 5.68 -6.54 -11.34
N SER A 68 5.55 -6.85 -12.64
CA SER A 68 4.41 -6.38 -13.44
C SER A 68 3.08 -6.96 -12.93
N MET A 69 2.00 -6.20 -13.10
CA MET A 69 0.65 -6.59 -12.64
C MET A 69 -0.29 -6.76 -13.85
N PRO A 70 -0.38 -7.97 -14.45
CA PRO A 70 -1.11 -8.15 -15.70
C PRO A 70 -2.65 -8.20 -15.53
N ASP A 71 -3.17 -8.53 -14.35
CA ASP A 71 -4.62 -8.50 -14.09
C ASP A 71 -5.11 -7.06 -13.99
N GLN A 72 -5.78 -6.60 -15.04
CA GLN A 72 -6.26 -5.23 -15.16
C GLN A 72 -7.34 -4.88 -14.11
N LYS A 73 -8.23 -5.82 -13.75
CA LYS A 73 -9.27 -5.56 -12.75
C LYS A 73 -8.67 -5.42 -11.37
N ALA A 74 -7.71 -6.28 -11.05
CA ALA A 74 -6.98 -6.19 -9.79
C ALA A 74 -6.15 -4.90 -9.73
N LYS A 75 -5.52 -4.49 -10.83
CA LYS A 75 -4.76 -3.24 -10.94
C LYS A 75 -5.64 -2.01 -10.70
N GLU A 76 -6.80 -1.94 -11.34
CA GLU A 76 -7.77 -0.85 -11.12
C GLU A 76 -8.30 -0.85 -9.68
N ALA A 77 -8.51 -2.04 -9.10
CA ALA A 77 -8.98 -2.18 -7.74
C ALA A 77 -7.97 -1.68 -6.71
N LEU A 78 -6.71 -2.07 -6.87
CA LEU A 78 -5.59 -1.58 -6.10
C LEU A 78 -5.44 -0.06 -6.27
N GLY A 79 -5.41 0.41 -7.51
CA GLY A 79 -5.38 1.81 -7.91
C GLY A 79 -6.28 2.71 -7.10
N ARG A 80 -7.58 2.41 -7.13
CA ARG A 80 -8.59 3.16 -6.37
C ARG A 80 -8.29 3.16 -4.88
N ALA A 81 -8.10 1.98 -4.27
CA ALA A 81 -7.81 1.90 -2.83
C ALA A 81 -6.57 2.70 -2.43
N SER A 82 -5.54 2.65 -3.28
CA SER A 82 -4.30 3.39 -3.14
C SER A 82 -4.48 4.89 -3.24
N TRP A 83 -5.27 5.39 -4.19
CA TRP A 83 -5.57 6.82 -4.34
C TRP A 83 -6.42 7.34 -3.18
N LYS A 84 -7.40 6.56 -2.68
CA LYS A 84 -8.15 6.95 -1.49
C LYS A 84 -7.24 7.18 -0.31
N TYR A 85 -6.37 6.20 -0.03
CA TYR A 85 -5.42 6.30 1.07
C TYR A 85 -4.46 7.48 0.87
N PHE A 86 -3.87 7.59 -0.32
CA PHE A 86 -2.91 8.64 -0.67
C PHE A 86 -3.47 10.04 -0.42
N HIS A 87 -4.62 10.36 -1.03
CA HIS A 87 -5.21 11.70 -0.87
C HIS A 87 -5.68 11.96 0.56
N THR A 88 -6.17 10.94 1.26
CA THR A 88 -6.55 11.09 2.68
C THR A 88 -5.33 11.38 3.57
N VAL A 89 -4.18 10.75 3.32
CA VAL A 89 -2.93 11.07 4.03
C VAL A 89 -2.54 12.53 3.81
N LEU A 90 -2.58 13.01 2.57
CA LEU A 90 -2.21 14.37 2.23
C LEU A 90 -3.18 15.40 2.80
N ALA A 91 -4.48 15.15 2.72
CA ALA A 91 -5.52 15.99 3.33
C ALA A 91 -5.44 16.03 4.87
N ARG A 92 -4.71 15.09 5.49
CA ARG A 92 -4.49 15.02 6.95
C ARG A 92 -3.13 15.47 7.42
N PHE A 93 -2.26 15.85 6.50
CA PHE A 93 -0.98 16.45 6.84
C PHE A 93 -1.17 17.76 7.65
N PRO A 94 -0.22 18.19 8.50
CA PRO A 94 -0.36 19.43 9.26
C PRO A 94 -0.43 20.67 8.35
N ASP A 95 -1.18 21.69 8.76
CA ASP A 95 -1.20 22.98 8.05
C ASP A 95 0.16 23.68 8.17
N ASP A 96 0.79 23.61 9.36
CA ASP A 96 2.12 24.14 9.66
C ASP A 96 3.09 23.02 10.10
N PRO A 97 3.64 22.22 9.16
CA PRO A 97 4.49 21.08 9.48
C PRO A 97 5.90 21.48 9.91
N THR A 98 6.44 20.76 10.91
CA THR A 98 7.86 20.83 11.27
C THR A 98 8.75 20.27 10.17
N ALA A 99 10.04 20.67 10.13
CA ALA A 99 10.99 20.13 9.14
C ALA A 99 11.03 18.59 9.12
N ALA A 100 10.98 17.96 10.30
CA ALA A 100 10.94 16.50 10.41
C ALA A 100 9.67 15.87 9.82
N GLU A 101 8.50 16.51 9.95
CA GLU A 101 7.26 16.03 9.34
C GLU A 101 7.28 16.18 7.81
N ARG A 102 7.88 17.27 7.31
CA ARG A 102 8.09 17.49 5.87
C ARG A 102 8.99 16.42 5.27
N ASP A 103 10.09 16.10 5.95
CA ASP A 103 11.02 15.05 5.53
C ASP A 103 10.38 13.67 5.55
N LYS A 104 9.57 13.37 6.58
CA LYS A 104 8.81 12.12 6.65
C LYS A 104 7.83 11.97 5.49
N LEU A 105 7.08 13.03 5.17
CA LEU A 105 6.15 13.00 4.04
C LEU A 105 6.89 12.79 2.72
N SER A 106 8.01 13.49 2.52
CA SER A 106 8.82 13.32 1.30
C SER A 106 9.34 11.89 1.17
N GLN A 107 9.89 11.31 2.24
CA GLN A 107 10.39 9.93 2.24
C GLN A 107 9.27 8.92 2.02
N PHE A 108 8.14 9.11 2.69
CA PHE A 108 6.96 8.27 2.50
C PHE A 108 6.52 8.26 1.02
N LEU A 109 6.47 9.41 0.35
CA LEU A 109 6.04 9.50 -1.05
C LEU A 109 7.02 8.84 -2.01
N THR A 110 8.33 8.97 -1.76
CA THR A 110 9.36 8.26 -2.52
C THR A 110 9.20 6.75 -2.36
N LEU A 111 9.12 6.26 -1.12
CA LEU A 111 8.96 4.83 -0.83
C LEU A 111 7.62 4.29 -1.36
N TYR A 112 6.55 5.09 -1.29
CA TYR A 112 5.25 4.75 -1.86
C TYR A 112 5.35 4.48 -3.36
N ALA A 113 6.14 5.29 -4.09
CA ALA A 113 6.35 5.10 -5.52
C ALA A 113 7.19 3.85 -5.82
N GLU A 114 8.30 3.66 -5.11
CA GLU A 114 9.21 2.52 -5.30
C GLU A 114 8.55 1.18 -4.94
N LEU A 115 7.67 1.17 -3.94
CA LEU A 115 6.99 -0.01 -3.42
C LEU A 115 5.56 -0.19 -3.93
N TYR A 116 5.13 0.61 -4.91
CA TYR A 116 3.78 0.47 -5.46
C TYR A 116 3.62 -0.89 -6.16
N PRO A 117 2.65 -1.75 -5.79
CA PRO A 117 2.60 -3.17 -6.22
C PRO A 117 2.08 -3.39 -7.65
N CYS A 118 2.66 -2.66 -8.59
CA CYS A 118 2.52 -2.77 -10.04
C CYS A 118 3.80 -2.20 -10.66
N GLY A 119 4.65 -3.04 -11.25
CA GLY A 119 5.99 -2.64 -11.70
C GLY A 119 6.01 -1.52 -12.74
N GLU A 120 5.12 -1.58 -13.74
CA GLU A 120 4.96 -0.49 -14.71
C GLU A 120 4.40 0.80 -14.07
N CYS A 121 3.52 0.69 -13.08
CA CYS A 121 2.96 1.84 -12.38
C CYS A 121 4.03 2.49 -11.50
N SER A 122 4.77 1.70 -10.72
CA SER A 122 5.89 2.13 -9.87
C SER A 122 6.95 2.86 -10.69
N TYR A 123 7.43 2.25 -11.78
CA TYR A 123 8.42 2.87 -12.65
C TYR A 123 7.97 4.25 -13.16
N HIS A 124 6.73 4.35 -13.67
CA HIS A 124 6.22 5.62 -14.14
C HIS A 124 6.08 6.64 -12.99
N PHE A 125 5.57 6.22 -11.84
CA PHE A 125 5.35 7.13 -10.71
C PHE A 125 6.67 7.66 -10.14
N VAL A 126 7.71 6.83 -10.03
CA VAL A 126 9.08 7.27 -9.69
C VAL A 126 9.58 8.34 -10.66
N LYS A 127 9.41 8.14 -11.97
CA LYS A 127 9.77 9.15 -12.98
C LYS A 127 8.92 10.42 -12.91
N MET A 128 7.67 10.32 -12.50
CA MET A 128 6.84 11.50 -12.25
C MET A 128 7.36 12.28 -11.04
N LEU A 129 7.78 11.62 -9.96
CA LEU A 129 8.33 12.29 -8.77
C LEU A 129 9.64 13.03 -9.07
N GLU A 130 10.50 12.49 -9.95
CA GLU A 130 11.71 13.19 -10.41
C GLU A 130 11.39 14.53 -11.10
N LYS A 131 10.29 14.58 -11.85
CA LYS A 131 9.88 15.77 -12.62
C LYS A 131 9.00 16.73 -11.83
N TRP A 132 8.17 16.21 -10.94
CA TRP A 132 7.18 16.96 -10.15
C TRP A 132 7.32 16.59 -8.67
N PRO A 133 8.37 17.06 -8.00
CA PRO A 133 8.69 16.63 -6.65
C PRO A 133 7.59 17.01 -5.64
N PRO A 134 7.39 16.19 -4.58
CA PRO A 134 6.43 16.46 -3.52
C PRO A 134 6.51 17.86 -2.93
N GLN A 135 5.36 18.51 -2.78
CA GLN A 135 5.24 19.79 -2.08
C GLN A 135 4.81 19.54 -0.63
N THR A 136 5.74 19.65 0.31
CA THR A 136 5.52 19.28 1.71
C THR A 136 5.42 20.48 2.64
N SER A 137 5.25 21.70 2.14
CA SER A 137 5.28 22.92 2.97
C SER A 137 4.06 23.11 3.87
N SER A 138 2.92 22.51 3.51
CA SER A 138 1.65 22.57 4.26
C SER A 138 0.69 21.49 3.78
N ARG A 139 -0.39 21.24 4.53
CA ARG A 139 -1.52 20.39 4.11
C ARG A 139 -2.02 20.75 2.71
N THR A 140 -2.31 22.03 2.49
CA THR A 140 -2.86 22.51 1.22
C THR A 140 -1.87 22.26 0.07
N ALA A 141 -0.59 22.58 0.26
CA ALA A 141 0.42 22.34 -0.77
C ALA A 141 0.55 20.85 -1.09
N ALA A 142 0.52 19.99 -0.08
CA ALA A 142 0.60 18.54 -0.23
C ALA A 142 -0.62 17.97 -0.96
N ALA A 143 -1.84 18.34 -0.55
CA ALA A 143 -3.07 17.84 -1.14
C ALA A 143 -3.25 18.30 -2.60
N VAL A 144 -2.98 19.58 -2.89
CA VAL A 144 -3.06 20.13 -4.25
C VAL A 144 -2.00 19.49 -5.15
N TRP A 145 -0.77 19.31 -4.66
CA TRP A 145 0.26 18.55 -5.39
C TRP A 145 -0.20 17.11 -5.67
N GLY A 146 -0.80 16.44 -4.68
CA GLY A 146 -1.36 15.10 -4.81
C GLY A 146 -2.40 15.01 -5.91
N CYS A 147 -3.32 15.98 -5.98
CA CYS A 147 -4.29 16.06 -7.06
C CYS A 147 -3.62 16.22 -8.44
N HIS A 148 -2.66 17.13 -8.55
CA HIS A 148 -1.97 17.36 -9.82
C HIS A 148 -1.15 16.15 -10.29
N ILE A 149 -0.46 15.46 -9.39
CA ILE A 149 0.30 14.25 -9.77
C ILE A 149 -0.64 13.12 -10.18
N HIS A 150 -1.80 12.98 -9.53
CA HIS A 150 -2.84 12.05 -9.96
C HIS A 150 -3.39 12.44 -11.35
N ASN A 151 -3.57 13.73 -11.64
CA ASN A 151 -3.96 14.18 -12.97
C ASN A 151 -2.91 13.90 -14.05
N ARG A 152 -1.61 13.81 -13.71
CA ARG A 152 -0.59 13.31 -14.65
C ARG A 152 -0.75 11.83 -14.98
N VAL A 153 -1.17 11.03 -14.01
CA VAL A 153 -1.55 9.63 -14.24
C VAL A 153 -2.83 9.57 -15.09
N ASN A 154 -3.84 10.39 -14.80
CA ASN A 154 -5.05 10.49 -15.63
C ASN A 154 -4.72 10.86 -17.08
N GLU A 155 -3.88 11.87 -17.30
CA GLU A 155 -3.42 12.28 -18.64
C GLU A 155 -2.71 11.12 -19.36
N HIS A 156 -1.78 10.42 -18.69
CA HIS A 156 -1.08 9.26 -19.24
C HIS A 156 -2.05 8.14 -19.64
N LEU A 157 -3.08 7.91 -18.83
CA LEU A 157 -4.13 6.91 -19.04
C LEU A 157 -5.29 7.41 -19.91
N LYS A 158 -5.22 8.65 -20.43
CA LYS A 158 -6.26 9.30 -21.24
C LYS A 158 -7.62 9.38 -20.54
N LYS A 159 -7.61 9.71 -19.25
CA LYS A 159 -8.79 9.95 -18.41
C LYS A 159 -9.11 11.45 -18.33
N GLU A 160 -10.31 11.77 -17.87
CA GLU A 160 -10.71 13.15 -17.59
C GLU A 160 -9.86 13.74 -16.47
N GLU A 161 -9.60 15.04 -16.55
CA GLU A 161 -8.94 15.80 -15.50
C GLU A 161 -9.89 15.98 -14.30
N PHE A 162 -9.37 15.79 -13.10
CA PHE A 162 -10.09 16.05 -11.87
C PHE A 162 -9.92 17.52 -11.45
N ASP A 163 -11.01 18.18 -11.05
CA ASP A 163 -10.96 19.54 -10.51
C ASP A 163 -10.39 19.55 -9.09
N CYS A 164 -9.17 20.07 -8.95
CA CYS A 164 -8.46 20.12 -7.67
C CYS A 164 -8.99 21.20 -6.71
N SER A 165 -9.99 22.01 -7.09
CA SER A 165 -10.44 23.18 -6.33
C SER A 165 -11.00 22.85 -4.94
N ASN A 166 -11.54 21.65 -4.73
CA ASN A 166 -12.13 21.19 -3.46
C ASN A 166 -11.42 19.94 -2.90
N ILE A 167 -10.14 19.74 -3.22
CA ILE A 167 -9.45 18.47 -2.94
C ILE A 167 -9.42 18.11 -1.43
N LEU A 168 -9.37 19.10 -0.54
CA LEU A 168 -9.35 18.88 0.90
C LEU A 168 -10.71 18.40 1.42
N GLU A 169 -11.80 18.95 0.89
CA GLU A 169 -13.17 18.57 1.22
C GLU A 169 -13.56 17.23 0.58
N ASP A 170 -13.09 16.99 -0.65
CA ASP A 170 -13.36 15.77 -1.41
C ASP A 170 -12.79 14.52 -0.71
N TYR A 171 -11.62 14.68 -0.08
CA TYR A 171 -10.91 13.63 0.67
C TYR A 171 -10.95 13.82 2.18
N ASP A 172 -12.13 14.18 2.71
CA ASP A 172 -12.38 14.17 4.13
C ASP A 172 -12.06 12.80 4.79
N CYS A 173 -11.47 12.85 5.98
CA CYS A 173 -11.02 11.67 6.71
C CYS A 173 -12.12 10.96 7.52
N GLY A 174 -13.30 11.58 7.68
CA GLY A 174 -14.33 11.14 8.63
C GLY A 174 -13.89 11.21 10.10
N CYS A 175 -12.72 11.79 10.37
CA CYS A 175 -12.18 12.02 11.68
C CYS A 175 -12.66 13.40 12.13
N GLY A 176 -13.45 13.45 13.20
CA GLY A 176 -14.09 14.67 13.69
C GLY A 176 -13.12 15.81 14.01
N GLY A 177 -13.67 16.93 14.49
CA GLY A 177 -12.85 18.06 14.97
C GLY A 177 -11.94 17.67 16.15
N GLU A 178 -11.12 18.61 16.62
CA GLU A 178 -10.22 18.38 17.77
C GLU A 178 -10.95 17.95 19.06
N ASP A 179 -12.26 18.21 19.15
CA ASP A 179 -13.14 17.77 20.24
C ASP A 179 -13.65 16.32 20.08
N GLY A 180 -13.18 15.61 19.05
CA GLY A 180 -13.58 14.25 18.72
C GLY A 180 -15.01 14.14 18.17
N LYS A 181 -15.70 15.26 17.89
CA LYS A 181 -17.06 15.24 17.37
C LYS A 181 -17.05 15.30 15.85
N ILE A 182 -17.86 14.41 15.27
CA ILE A 182 -18.21 14.45 13.86
C ILE A 182 -19.07 15.71 13.65
N SER A 183 -18.55 16.71 12.95
CA SER A 183 -19.33 17.86 12.47
C SER A 183 -20.58 17.36 11.72
N PRO A 184 -21.78 17.92 11.96
CA PRO A 184 -23.00 17.61 11.21
C PRO A 184 -22.87 17.86 9.70
N GLU A 185 -21.89 18.66 9.28
CA GLU A 185 -21.55 18.97 7.89
C GLU A 185 -20.50 18.02 7.29
N LEU A 186 -20.03 17.01 8.05
CA LEU A 186 -19.21 15.92 7.50
C LEU A 186 -20.02 15.17 6.46
N GLN A 187 -19.85 15.58 5.20
CA GLN A 187 -20.28 14.83 4.03
C GLN A 187 -19.37 13.62 3.91
N LEU A 188 -19.63 12.64 4.78
CA LEU A 188 -18.99 11.34 4.77
C LEU A 188 -19.12 10.83 3.32
N ASN A 189 -18.01 10.84 2.59
CA ASN A 189 -17.84 10.25 1.26
C ASN A 189 -18.33 11.06 0.04
N LYS A 190 -17.94 12.34 -0.14
CA LYS A 190 -17.94 12.91 -1.51
C LYS A 190 -17.10 12.08 -2.47
N VAL A 191 -15.94 11.60 -2.00
CA VAL A 191 -15.11 10.62 -2.70
C VAL A 191 -15.08 9.30 -1.92
N SER A 192 -16.01 8.41 -2.25
CA SER A 192 -16.00 7.02 -1.79
C SER A 192 -15.11 6.15 -2.69
N LEU A 193 -14.72 4.95 -2.24
CA LEU A 193 -14.06 3.94 -3.10
C LEU A 193 -14.86 3.61 -4.38
N GLN A 194 -16.18 3.87 -4.39
CA GLN A 194 -17.04 3.72 -5.56
C GLN A 194 -17.08 5.00 -6.43
N THR A 195 -16.84 6.17 -5.85
CA THR A 195 -16.82 7.45 -6.58
C THR A 195 -15.46 7.67 -7.25
N GLU A 196 -14.39 7.22 -6.59
CA GLU A 196 -13.10 6.98 -7.24
C GLU A 196 -13.19 5.94 -8.36
N ALA A 197 -14.27 5.15 -8.49
CA ALA A 197 -14.37 4.15 -9.56
C ALA A 197 -14.37 4.76 -10.98
N LYS A 198 -14.56 6.07 -11.12
CA LYS A 198 -14.29 6.77 -12.40
C LYS A 198 -12.79 6.95 -12.68
N GLN A 199 -11.96 6.97 -11.64
CA GLN A 199 -10.51 7.10 -11.72
C GLN A 199 -9.89 5.69 -11.64
N GLY A 200 -9.17 5.30 -12.70
CA GLY A 200 -8.49 4.00 -12.75
C GLY A 200 -7.10 4.14 -12.13
N GLY A 201 -6.56 3.03 -11.63
CA GLY A 201 -5.23 2.96 -11.01
C GLY A 201 -4.10 3.52 -11.85
#